data_AF-A0A7V6XJ04-F1
#
_entry.id   AF-A0A7V6XJ04-F1
#
_cell.length_a   1.000
_cell.length_b   1.000
_cell.length_c   1.000
_cell.angle_alpha   90.00
_cell.angle_beta   90.00
_cell.angle_gamma   90.00
#
_symmetry.space_group_name_H-M   'P 1'
#
loop_
_entity.id
_entity.type
_entity.pdbx_description
1 polymer ?
#
loop_
_entity_poly.entity_id
_entity_poly.type
_entity_poly.pdbx_seq_one_letter_code
_entity_poly.pdbx_strand_id
1 'polypeptide(L)'
;MEYNVLGNTGIKVSKLCFGSLTIGPLQGNLQIEEGADIICDAFNLGVNFIDTAEYYDTYLHINRALKKTNKENIVIATKSYAYTYSGMQKSIKKALKQLSVNHIDIFLLHEQESLLTFRGHIFCVFKTFICITMAPES
;
A
#
# COMPACT_ATOMS: atom_id res chain seq x y z
N MET A 1 11.41 -5.35 17.94
CA MET A 1 10.16 -4.82 17.38
C MET A 1 8.96 -5.40 18.11
N GLU A 2 7.98 -4.58 18.49
CA GLU A 2 6.66 -5.02 18.99
C GLU A 2 5.66 -5.12 17.84
N TYR A 3 4.73 -6.08 17.91
CA TYR A 3 3.72 -6.31 16.88
C TYR A 3 2.32 -6.44 17.49
N ASN A 4 1.30 -5.96 16.76
CA ASN A 4 -0.10 -6.02 17.12
C ASN A 4 -0.95 -6.58 15.97
N VAL A 5 -2.11 -7.15 16.31
CA VAL A 5 -3.12 -7.48 15.30
C VAL A 5 -3.91 -6.21 14.97
N LEU A 6 -4.08 -5.93 13.67
CA LEU A 6 -4.80 -4.75 13.21
C LEU A 6 -6.31 -4.97 13.35
N GLY A 7 -6.92 -4.41 14.40
CA GLY A 7 -8.34 -4.60 14.71
C GLY A 7 -8.70 -6.09 14.79
N ASN A 8 -9.78 -6.49 14.12
CA ASN A 8 -10.24 -7.89 14.08
C ASN A 8 -9.87 -8.61 12.76
N THR A 9 -8.86 -8.11 12.03
CA THR A 9 -8.52 -8.61 10.68
C THR A 9 -7.64 -9.85 10.67
N GLY A 10 -6.96 -10.15 11.78
CA GLY A 10 -5.90 -11.17 11.82
C GLY A 10 -4.57 -10.74 11.20
N ILE A 11 -4.49 -9.56 10.57
CA ILE A 11 -3.25 -9.03 10.00
C ILE A 11 -2.34 -8.56 11.13
N LYS A 12 -1.12 -9.12 11.20
CA LYS A 12 -0.13 -8.78 12.23
C LYS A 12 0.87 -7.75 11.70
N VAL A 13 0.87 -6.57 12.31
CA VAL A 13 1.71 -5.42 11.91
C VAL A 13 2.65 -5.00 13.03
N SER A 14 3.82 -4.48 12.68
CA SER A 14 4.72 -3.80 13.61
C SER A 14 4.02 -2.57 14.20
N LYS A 15 4.30 -2.28 15.48
CA LYS A 15 3.71 -1.13 16.18
C LYS A 15 4.12 0.21 15.55
N LEU A 16 5.22 0.22 14.81
CA LEU A 16 5.65 1.32 13.94
C LEU A 16 5.35 0.96 12.48
N CYS A 17 4.85 1.94 11.73
CA CYS A 17 4.64 1.86 10.29
C CYS A 17 5.68 2.75 9.59
N PHE A 18 6.23 2.26 8.47
CA PHE A 18 7.09 3.06 7.61
C PHE A 18 6.25 3.87 6.63
N GLY A 19 6.20 5.19 6.81
CA GLY A 19 5.54 6.11 5.87
C GLY A 19 6.46 6.46 4.70
N SER A 20 6.06 6.11 3.48
CA SER A 20 6.92 6.27 2.29
C SER A 20 6.86 7.65 1.61
N LEU A 21 5.97 8.56 2.01
CA LEU A 21 5.85 9.88 1.38
C LEU A 21 7.19 10.66 1.34
N THR A 22 7.98 10.55 2.41
CA THR A 22 9.26 11.28 2.58
C THR A 22 10.32 10.92 1.56
N ILE A 23 10.33 9.69 1.07
CA ILE A 23 11.31 9.24 0.05
C ILE A 23 10.86 9.58 -1.37
N GLY A 24 9.59 9.90 -1.57
CA GLY A 24 9.00 10.16 -2.87
C GLY A 24 9.27 11.57 -3.42
N PRO A 25 8.92 11.83 -4.69
CA PRO A 25 9.13 13.11 -5.37
C PRO A 25 8.41 14.30 -4.74
N LEU A 26 7.35 14.06 -3.95
CA LEU A 26 6.62 15.12 -3.24
C LEU A 26 7.40 15.70 -2.05
N GLN A 27 8.46 15.02 -1.60
CA GLN A 27 9.31 15.45 -0.49
C GLN A 27 10.80 15.26 -0.83
N GLY A 28 11.44 14.20 -0.36
CA GLY A 28 12.89 14.01 -0.50
C GLY A 28 13.36 13.71 -1.92
N ASN A 29 12.47 13.29 -2.82
CA ASN A 29 12.75 12.94 -4.22
C ASN A 29 13.99 12.05 -4.38
N LEU A 30 14.09 11.04 -3.51
CA LEU A 30 15.24 10.16 -3.48
C LEU A 30 15.24 9.27 -4.72
N GLN A 31 16.44 8.90 -5.19
CA GLN A 31 16.55 7.89 -6.22
C GLN A 31 16.01 6.55 -5.71
N ILE A 32 15.56 5.69 -6.63
CA ILE A 32 14.93 4.40 -6.30
C ILE A 32 15.81 3.57 -5.35
N GLU A 33 17.12 3.52 -5.62
CA GLU A 33 18.05 2.73 -4.81
C GLU A 33 18.21 3.31 -3.40
N GLU A 34 18.35 4.62 -3.27
CA GLU A 34 18.53 5.30 -1.98
C GLU A 34 17.28 5.16 -1.09
N GLY A 35 16.09 5.39 -1.65
CA GLY A 35 14.85 5.18 -0.91
C GLY A 35 14.61 3.71 -0.58
N ALA A 36 15.05 2.78 -1.45
CA ALA A 36 14.99 1.35 -1.15
C ALA A 36 15.91 0.97 0.01
N ASP A 37 17.12 1.53 0.10
CA ASP A 37 18.04 1.29 1.22
C ASP A 37 17.45 1.70 2.56
N ILE A 38 16.78 2.86 2.62
CA ILE A 38 16.09 3.32 3.84
C ILE A 38 14.98 2.36 4.24
N ILE A 39 14.20 1.83 3.27
CA ILE A 39 13.17 0.82 3.53
C ILE A 39 13.81 -0.49 4.02
N CYS A 40 14.94 -0.91 3.41
CA CYS A 40 15.67 -2.09 3.84
C CYS A 40 16.13 -1.97 5.31
N ASP A 41 16.62 -0.81 5.73
CA ASP A 41 16.99 -0.56 7.12
C ASP A 41 15.80 -0.70 8.07
N ALA A 42 14.63 -0.16 7.69
CA ALA A 42 13.41 -0.35 8.48
C ALA A 42 13.05 -1.84 8.62
N PHE A 43 13.13 -2.61 7.53
CA PHE A 43 12.88 -4.07 7.56
C PHE A 43 13.91 -4.84 8.40
N ASN A 44 15.17 -4.40 8.39
CA ASN A 44 16.24 -4.99 9.20
C ASN A 44 16.03 -4.73 10.69
N LEU A 45 15.46 -3.58 11.04
CA LEU A 45 15.03 -3.24 12.41
C LEU A 45 13.71 -3.93 12.82
N GLY A 46 13.10 -4.70 11.92
CA GLY A 46 11.91 -5.51 12.15
C GLY A 46 10.60 -4.80 11.82
N VAL A 47 10.59 -3.64 11.17
CA VAL A 47 9.35 -3.06 10.65
C VAL A 47 8.82 -3.96 9.54
N ASN A 48 7.54 -4.36 9.61
CA ASN A 48 6.90 -5.13 8.53
C ASN A 48 5.70 -4.39 7.93
N PHE A 49 5.38 -3.19 8.38
CA PHE A 49 4.22 -2.44 7.93
C PHE A 49 4.62 -1.16 7.19
N ILE A 50 4.16 -1.00 5.95
CA ILE A 50 4.45 0.16 5.10
C ILE A 50 3.17 0.88 4.70
N ASP A 51 3.18 2.21 4.79
CA ASP A 51 2.18 3.10 4.21
C ASP A 51 2.72 3.79 2.94
N THR A 52 1.92 3.74 1.88
CA THR A 52 2.17 4.42 0.62
C THR A 52 0.85 4.94 0.04
N ALA A 53 0.88 5.55 -1.14
CA ALA A 53 -0.28 5.93 -1.92
C ALA A 53 0.10 5.96 -3.40
N GLU A 54 -0.89 5.78 -4.29
CA GLU A 54 -0.66 5.95 -5.73
C GLU A 54 -0.07 7.33 -6.05
N TYR A 55 -0.51 8.35 -5.31
CA TYR A 55 -0.05 9.73 -5.49
C TYR A 55 1.39 9.97 -5.01
N TYR A 56 1.92 9.14 -4.10
CA TYR A 56 3.27 9.35 -3.56
C TYR A 56 4.36 8.96 -4.56
N ASP A 57 4.03 8.13 -5.56
CA ASP A 57 4.96 7.61 -6.56
C ASP A 57 6.18 6.87 -5.98
N THR A 58 5.95 6.08 -4.93
CA THR A 58 7.00 5.37 -4.17
C THR A 58 6.98 3.85 -4.35
N TYR A 59 6.11 3.32 -5.22
CA TYR A 59 5.96 1.87 -5.42
C TYR A 59 7.23 1.21 -5.95
N LEU A 60 8.02 1.91 -6.77
CA LEU A 60 9.28 1.35 -7.31
C LEU A 60 10.38 1.27 -6.23
N HIS A 61 10.45 2.23 -5.30
CA HIS A 61 11.34 2.16 -4.13
C HIS A 61 11.00 0.95 -3.26
N ILE A 62 9.70 0.74 -2.98
CA ILE A 62 9.23 -0.42 -2.20
C ILE A 62 9.51 -1.73 -2.93
N ASN A 63 9.21 -1.82 -4.24
CA ASN A 63 9.52 -3.00 -5.06
C ASN A 63 11.00 -3.36 -4.98
N ARG A 64 11.88 -2.36 -5.09
CA ARG A 64 13.32 -2.56 -5.02
C ARG A 64 13.73 -3.07 -3.64
N ALA A 65 13.21 -2.51 -2.56
CA ALA A 65 13.51 -2.95 -1.19
C ALA A 65 13.05 -4.38 -0.91
N LEU A 66 11.85 -4.77 -1.37
CA LEU A 66 11.33 -6.14 -1.28
C LEU A 66 12.29 -7.14 -1.97
N LYS A 67 12.74 -6.82 -3.19
CA LYS A 67 13.70 -7.63 -3.95
C LYS A 67 15.09 -7.71 -3.29
N LYS A 68 15.54 -6.66 -2.59
CA LYS A 68 16.84 -6.66 -1.90
C LYS A 68 16.84 -7.52 -0.65
N THR A 69 15.74 -7.53 0.08
CA THR A 69 15.70 -8.12 1.44
C THR A 69 15.14 -9.53 1.47
N ASN A 70 14.36 -9.93 0.45
CA ASN A 70 13.61 -11.19 0.43
C ASN A 70 12.79 -11.41 1.71
N LYS A 71 12.36 -10.33 2.37
CA LYS A 71 11.56 -10.41 3.60
C LYS A 71 10.15 -10.83 3.23
N GLU A 72 9.70 -11.90 3.86
CA GLU A 72 8.32 -12.37 3.80
C GLU A 72 7.46 -11.60 4.82
N ASN A 73 6.13 -11.66 4.66
CA ASN A 73 5.16 -11.09 5.60
C ASN A 73 5.26 -9.56 5.79
N ILE A 74 5.64 -8.84 4.72
CA ILE A 74 5.52 -7.39 4.65
C ILE A 74 4.06 -7.03 4.33
N VAL A 75 3.46 -6.23 5.20
CA VAL A 75 2.11 -5.68 5.08
C VAL A 75 2.18 -4.33 4.39
N ILE A 76 1.48 -4.19 3.26
CA ILE A 76 1.45 -2.98 2.46
C ILE A 76 0.05 -2.34 2.54
N ALA A 77 0.00 -1.12 3.08
CA ALA A 77 -1.14 -0.23 2.95
C ALA A 77 -0.90 0.78 1.81
N THR A 78 -1.85 0.85 0.87
CA THR A 78 -1.86 1.90 -0.14
C THR A 78 -3.22 2.56 -0.27
N LYS A 79 -3.26 3.71 -0.95
CA LYS A 79 -4.44 4.56 -1.10
C LYS A 79 -4.56 5.11 -2.51
N SER A 80 -5.78 5.40 -2.94
CA SER A 80 -6.07 6.09 -4.21
C SER A 80 -7.16 7.15 -4.05
N TYR A 81 -7.06 8.20 -4.88
CA TYR A 81 -8.10 9.22 -5.06
C TYR A 81 -9.24 8.75 -5.98
N ALA A 82 -9.17 7.55 -6.55
CA ALA A 82 -10.17 7.05 -7.49
C ALA A 82 -11.57 6.96 -6.86
N TYR A 83 -12.50 7.74 -7.41
CA TYR A 83 -13.90 7.84 -6.98
C TYR A 83 -14.89 7.07 -7.88
N THR A 84 -14.37 6.31 -8.86
CA THR A 84 -15.16 5.41 -9.70
C THR A 84 -14.62 3.99 -9.63
N TYR A 85 -15.49 3.00 -9.84
CA TYR A 85 -15.11 1.58 -9.76
C TYR A 85 -14.01 1.25 -10.77
N SER A 86 -14.16 1.70 -12.02
CA SER A 86 -13.14 1.52 -13.06
C SER A 86 -11.82 2.21 -12.70
N GLY A 87 -11.88 3.41 -12.10
CA GLY A 87 -10.70 4.10 -11.59
C GLY A 87 -10.00 3.28 -10.50
N MET A 88 -10.76 2.77 -9.53
CA MET A 88 -10.22 1.95 -8.44
C MET A 88 -9.56 0.67 -8.96
N GLN A 89 -10.18 -0.01 -9.93
CA GLN A 89 -9.59 -1.17 -10.60
C GLN A 89 -8.26 -0.83 -11.29
N LYS A 90 -8.15 0.34 -11.94
CA LYS A 90 -6.90 0.80 -12.55
C LYS A 90 -5.84 1.10 -11.50
N SER A 91 -6.19 1.77 -10.40
CA SER A 91 -5.29 2.04 -9.27
C SER A 91 -4.74 0.77 -8.65
N ILE A 92 -5.59 -0.23 -8.38
CA ILE A 92 -5.15 -1.53 -7.85
C ILE A 92 -4.21 -2.24 -8.83
N LYS A 93 -4.57 -2.31 -10.13
CA LYS A 93 -3.71 -2.93 -11.15
C LYS A 93 -2.35 -2.23 -11.25
N LYS A 94 -2.32 -0.90 -11.14
CA LYS A 94 -1.08 -0.11 -11.13
C LYS A 94 -0.23 -0.46 -9.90
N ALA A 95 -0.84 -0.49 -8.71
CA ALA A 95 -0.15 -0.86 -7.48
C ALA A 95 0.45 -2.27 -7.54
N LEU A 96 -0.35 -3.28 -7.87
CA LEU A 96 0.11 -4.68 -8.02
C LEU A 96 1.27 -4.78 -9.00
N LYS A 97 1.17 -4.12 -10.17
CA LYS A 97 2.21 -4.13 -11.20
C LYS A 97 3.51 -3.47 -10.72
N GLN A 98 3.45 -2.25 -10.19
CA GLN A 98 4.65 -1.49 -9.82
C GLN A 98 5.32 -2.06 -8.57
N LEU A 99 4.55 -2.53 -7.58
CA LEU A 99 5.07 -3.23 -6.41
C LEU A 99 5.55 -4.66 -6.75
N SER A 100 5.11 -5.23 -7.89
CA SER A 100 5.31 -6.63 -8.28
C SER A 100 4.88 -7.63 -7.20
N VAL A 101 3.66 -7.43 -6.69
CA VAL A 101 3.03 -8.29 -5.68
C VAL A 101 1.70 -8.82 -6.22
N ASN A 102 1.25 -9.95 -5.68
CA ASN A 102 0.03 -10.61 -6.12
C ASN A 102 -1.23 -10.12 -5.39
N HIS A 103 -1.06 -9.50 -4.23
CA HIS A 103 -2.14 -8.92 -3.44
C HIS A 103 -1.69 -7.61 -2.77
N ILE A 104 -2.66 -6.83 -2.30
CA ILE A 104 -2.45 -5.66 -1.43
C ILE A 104 -3.19 -5.94 -0.12
N ASP A 105 -2.51 -5.86 1.01
CA ASP A 105 -3.09 -6.21 2.32
C ASP A 105 -4.17 -5.22 2.75
N ILE A 106 -3.92 -3.93 2.52
CA ILE A 106 -4.84 -2.84 2.91
C ILE A 106 -4.92 -1.83 1.78
N PHE A 107 -6.13 -1.59 1.27
CA PHE A 107 -6.39 -0.56 0.26
C PHE A 107 -7.37 0.48 0.81
N LEU A 108 -6.90 1.73 0.90
CA LEU A 108 -7.61 2.85 1.51
C LEU A 108 -8.14 3.83 0.46
N LEU A 109 -9.16 4.59 0.85
CA LEU A 109 -9.55 5.82 0.14
C LEU A 109 -8.63 6.94 0.64
N HIS A 110 -8.00 7.68 -0.27
CA HIS A 110 -6.93 8.63 0.12
C HIS A 110 -7.48 9.79 0.97
N GLU A 111 -8.51 10.48 0.50
CA GLU A 111 -9.12 11.60 1.23
C GLU A 111 -10.63 11.61 0.96
N GLN A 112 -11.42 11.79 2.03
CA GLN A 112 -12.88 11.88 1.97
C GLN A 112 -13.33 13.10 2.77
N GLU A 113 -13.76 14.15 2.05
CA GLU A 113 -14.07 15.45 2.67
C GLU A 113 -15.55 15.61 3.03
N SER A 114 -16.45 14.83 2.42
CA SER A 114 -17.88 14.94 2.68
C SER A 114 -18.65 13.63 2.42
N LEU A 115 -19.91 13.59 2.87
CA LEU A 115 -20.87 12.55 2.50
C LEU A 115 -21.03 12.42 0.98
N LEU A 116 -20.87 13.52 0.22
CA LEU A 116 -20.98 13.50 -1.24
C LEU A 116 -19.80 12.78 -1.89
N THR A 117 -18.57 13.06 -1.45
CA THR A 117 -17.39 12.31 -1.92
C THR A 117 -17.53 10.84 -1.55
N PHE A 118 -17.96 10.54 -0.33
CA PHE A 118 -18.17 9.16 0.13
C PHE A 118 -19.21 8.38 -0.69
N ARG A 119 -20.32 9.02 -1.10
CA ARG A 119 -21.35 8.38 -1.95
C ARG A 119 -20.83 7.92 -3.31
N GLY A 120 -19.87 8.64 -3.90
CA GLY A 120 -19.18 8.21 -5.13
C GLY A 120 -18.33 6.95 -4.90
N HIS A 121 -17.66 6.89 -3.76
CA HIS A 121 -16.82 5.73 -3.40
C HIS A 121 -17.62 4.51 -2.93
N ILE A 122 -18.84 4.68 -2.42
CA ILE A 122 -19.65 3.58 -1.86
C ILE A 122 -19.81 2.43 -2.87
N PHE A 123 -20.13 2.75 -4.12
CA PHE A 123 -20.25 1.75 -5.18
C PHE A 123 -18.92 1.08 -5.54
N CYS A 124 -17.81 1.80 -5.37
CA CYS A 124 -16.48 1.30 -5.62
C CYS A 124 -16.06 0.33 -4.51
N VAL A 125 -16.16 0.74 -3.25
CA VAL A 125 -15.77 -0.07 -2.08
C VAL A 125 -16.56 -1.38 -2.05
N PHE A 126 -17.90 -1.33 -2.20
CA PHE A 126 -18.72 -2.54 -2.16
C PHE A 126 -18.40 -3.53 -3.28
N LYS A 127 -18.17 -3.08 -4.52
CA LYS A 127 -17.81 -4.00 -5.63
C LYS A 127 -16.36 -4.43 -5.61
N THR A 128 -15.44 -3.57 -5.19
CA THR A 128 -14.01 -3.87 -5.13
C THR A 128 -13.68 -4.82 -3.99
N PHE A 129 -14.33 -4.70 -2.82
CA PHE A 129 -14.18 -5.67 -1.74
C PHE A 129 -14.62 -7.08 -2.18
N ILE A 130 -15.72 -7.17 -2.94
CA ILE A 130 -16.19 -8.43 -3.55
C ILE A 130 -15.18 -8.95 -4.58
N CYS A 131 -14.57 -8.10 -5.41
CA CYS A 131 -13.59 -8.55 -6.40
C CYS A 131 -12.21 -8.92 -5.84
N ILE A 132 -11.72 -8.29 -4.76
CA ILE A 132 -10.44 -8.65 -4.13
C ILE A 132 -10.58 -10.04 -3.47
N THR A 133 -11.75 -10.40 -2.94
CA THR A 133 -12.04 -11.75 -2.45
C THR A 133 -12.33 -12.78 -3.55
N MET A 134 -12.50 -12.35 -4.80
CA MET A 134 -12.83 -13.21 -5.95
C MET A 134 -11.72 -13.26 -7.02
N ALA A 135 -10.51 -12.79 -6.72
CA ALA A 135 -9.37 -13.13 -7.56
C ALA A 135 -9.25 -14.66 -7.56
N PRO A 136 -9.36 -15.32 -8.72
CA PRO A 136 -9.42 -16.77 -8.79
C PRO A 136 -8.12 -17.34 -8.21
N GLU A 137 -8.27 -18.31 -7.32
CA GLU A 137 -7.20 -19.26 -7.02
C GLU A 137 -6.66 -19.77 -8.36
N SER A 138 -5.36 -19.53 -8.59
CA SER A 138 -4.61 -20.15 -9.67
C SER A 138 -4.56 -21.66 -9.49
#